data_AF-A0A528TS93-F1
#
_entry.id   AF-A0A528TS93-F1
#
_cell.length_a   1.000
_cell.length_b   1.000
_cell.length_c   1.000
_cell.angle_alpha   90.00
_cell.angle_beta   90.00
_cell.angle_gamma   90.00
#
_symmetry.space_group_name_H-M   'P 1'
#
loop_
_entity.id
_entity.type
_entity.pdbx_description
1 polymer ?
#
loop_
_entity_poly.entity_id
_entity_poly.type
_entity_poly.pdbx_seq_one_letter_code
_entity_poly.pdbx_strand_id
1 'polypeptide(L)' 'MLLIRCPYCEEERPELEFRNAGEAHIARPTNIAAESDDDFEKFFFIRSNPKGVIYERW' A
#
# COMPACT_ATOMS: atom_id res chain seq x y z
N MET A 1 -10.51 -15.43 8.39
CA MET A 1 -10.57 -14.22 9.21
C MET A 1 -9.21 -14.01 9.83
N LEU A 2 -8.38 -13.20 9.19
CA LEU A 2 -7.14 -12.70 9.74
C LEU A 2 -7.45 -11.78 10.93
N LEU A 3 -6.52 -11.75 11.87
CA LEU A 3 -6.51 -10.79 12.97
C LEU A 3 -5.37 -9.81 12.70
N ILE A 4 -5.71 -8.53 12.57
CA ILE A 4 -4.76 -7.44 12.30
C ILE A 4 -4.61 -6.64 13.58
N ARG A 5 -3.36 -6.47 14.06
CA ARG A 5 -3.06 -5.63 15.22
C ARG A 5 -3.16 -4.16 14.81
N CYS A 6 -4.20 -3.48 15.25
CA CYS A 6 -4.34 -2.04 15.00
C CYS A 6 -3.39 -1.25 15.93
N PRO A 7 -2.51 -0.39 15.40
CA PRO A 7 -1.60 0.40 16.23
C PRO A 7 -2.31 1.47 17.05
N TYR A 8 -3.53 1.88 16.66
CA TYR A 8 -4.31 2.90 17.38
C TYR A 8 -5.29 2.32 18.40
N CYS A 9 -5.88 1.15 18.11
CA CYS A 9 -6.75 0.47 19.06
C CYS A 9 -5.95 -0.36 20.08
N GLU A 10 -4.67 -0.64 19.79
CA GLU A 10 -3.79 -1.47 20.62
C GLU A 10 -4.34 -2.88 20.88
N GLU A 11 -5.06 -3.44 19.91
CA GLU A 11 -5.66 -4.77 19.98
C GLU A 11 -5.77 -5.44 18.61
N GLU A 12 -6.03 -6.75 18.62
CA GLU A 12 -6.25 -7.55 17.42
C GLU A 12 -7.72 -7.42 16.97
N ARG A 13 -7.92 -7.03 15.72
CA ARG A 13 -9.25 -6.81 15.12
C ARG A 13 -9.44 -7.67 13.87
N PRO A 14 -10.67 -8.08 13.56
CA PRO A 14 -10.95 -8.88 12.38
C PRO A 14 -10.67 -8.10 11.08
N GLU A 15 -10.18 -8.79 10.05
CA GLU A 15 -9.83 -8.20 8.75
C GLU A 15 -10.96 -7.38 8.09
N LEU A 16 -12.22 -7.69 8.42
CA LEU A 16 -13.42 -7.01 7.92
C LEU A 16 -13.53 -5.54 8.39
N GLU A 17 -12.84 -5.16 9.45
CA GLU A 17 -12.81 -3.77 9.94
C GLU A 17 -11.82 -2.89 9.14
N PHE A 18 -10.95 -3.48 8.32
CA PHE A 18 -9.87 -2.78 7.61
C PHE A 18 -10.07 -2.74 6.09
N ARG A 19 -9.26 -1.94 5.39
CA ARG A 19 -9.27 -1.85 3.93
C ARG A 19 -7.87 -2.14 3.40
N ASN A 20 -7.70 -3.26 2.72
CA ASN A 20 -6.45 -3.51 2.00
C ASN A 20 -6.23 -2.41 0.95
N ALA A 21 -5.05 -1.78 1.01
CA ALA A 21 -4.64 -0.68 0.13
C ALA A 21 -3.35 -1.01 -0.66
N GLY A 22 -3.03 -2.30 -0.79
CA GLY A 22 -1.90 -2.80 -1.58
C GLY A 22 -0.53 -2.44 -1.02
N GLU A 23 0.46 -2.39 -1.91
CA GLU A 23 1.87 -2.16 -1.59
C GLU A 23 2.12 -0.90 -0.73
N ALA A 24 3.00 -1.05 0.26
CA ALA A 24 3.47 0.03 1.11
C ALA A 24 4.63 0.81 0.48
N HIS A 25 4.98 1.94 1.11
CA HIS A 25 6.18 2.73 0.78
C HIS A 25 6.22 3.36 -0.62
N ILE A 26 5.09 3.46 -1.31
CA ILE A 26 4.98 4.24 -2.55
C ILE A 26 4.68 5.69 -2.19
N ALA A 27 5.71 6.53 -2.27
CA ALA A 27 5.57 7.96 -2.05
C ALA A 27 4.96 8.64 -3.28
N ARG A 28 4.07 9.61 -3.04
CA ARG A 28 3.57 10.48 -4.11
C ARG A 28 4.70 11.42 -4.56
N PRO A 29 4.95 11.59 -5.87
CA PRO A 29 5.88 12.57 -6.38
C PRO A 29 5.55 13.99 -5.90
N THR A 30 6.57 14.76 -5.53
CA THR A 30 6.39 16.16 -5.09
C THR A 30 6.10 17.10 -6.25
N ASN A 31 6.49 16.75 -7.48
CA ASN A 31 6.17 17.49 -8.69
C ASN A 31 5.83 16.53 -9.84
N ILE A 32 4.57 16.08 -9.87
CA ILE A 32 4.09 15.10 -10.85
C ILE A 32 4.18 15.61 -12.30
N ALA A 33 4.11 16.92 -12.53
CA ALA A 33 4.12 17.51 -13.87
C ALA A 33 5.52 17.51 -14.52
N ALA A 34 6.57 17.22 -13.73
CA ALA A 34 7.93 17.12 -14.23
C ALA A 34 8.39 15.68 -14.46
N GLU A 35 7.55 14.69 -14.14
CA GLU A 35 7.88 13.28 -14.39
C GLU A 35 7.72 12.92 -15.87
N SER A 36 8.47 11.90 -16.30
CA SER A 36 8.28 11.29 -17.61
C SER A 36 6.96 10.52 -17.67
N ASP A 37 6.41 10.30 -18.87
CA ASP A 37 5.22 9.47 -19.05
C ASP A 37 5.42 8.05 -18.49
N ASP A 38 6.63 7.48 -18.66
CA ASP A 38 6.98 6.15 -18.14
C ASP A 38 6.96 6.10 -16.60
N ASP A 39 7.45 7.15 -15.93
CA ASP A 39 7.46 7.22 -14.46
C ASP A 39 6.06 7.50 -13.91
N PHE A 40 5.29 8.33 -14.62
CA PHE A 40 3.88 8.54 -14.33
C PHE A 40 3.07 7.24 -14.42
N GLU A 41 3.26 6.45 -15.48
CA GLU A 41 2.63 5.13 -15.65
C GLU A 41 2.97 4.20 -14.48
N LYS A 42 4.25 4.11 -14.11
CA LYS A 42 4.70 3.30 -12.98
C LYS A 42 4.02 3.72 -11.68
N PHE A 43 3.96 5.01 -11.39
CA PHE A 43 3.34 5.51 -10.17
C PHE A 43 1.83 5.25 -10.13
N PHE A 44 1.12 5.42 -11.25
CA PHE A 44 -0.34 5.26 -11.28
C PHE A 44 -0.78 3.79 -11.30
N PHE A 45 -0.10 2.93 -12.06
CA PHE A 45 -0.65 1.63 -12.42
C PHE A 45 0.19 0.43 -11.95
N ILE A 46 1.48 0.61 -11.68
CA ILE A 46 2.37 -0.51 -11.42
C ILE A 46 2.64 -0.69 -9.93
N ARG A 47 2.47 -1.91 -9.43
CA ARG A 47 2.75 -2.30 -8.04
C ARG A 47 3.54 -3.60 -8.02
N SER A 48 4.38 -3.79 -7.02
CA SER A 48 5.02 -5.08 -6.78
C SER A 48 3.96 -6.12 -6.37
N ASN A 49 4.16 -7.35 -6.83
CA ASN A 49 3.33 -8.50 -6.46
C ASN A 49 4.24 -9.69 -6.09
N PRO A 50 5.05 -9.56 -5.03
CA PRO A 50 5.96 -10.61 -4.62
C PRO A 50 5.19 -11.82 -4.10
N LYS A 51 5.60 -13.01 -4.53
CA LYS A 51 5.15 -14.26 -3.92
C LYS A 51 5.99 -14.54 -2.68
N GLY A 52 5.49 -14.17 -1.51
CA GLY A 52 6.17 -14.36 -0.24
C GLY A 52 5.83 -13.25 0.75
N VAL A 53 6.84 -12.78 1.49
CA VAL A 53 6.70 -11.63 2.38
C VAL A 53 6.48 -10.37 1.55
N ILE A 54 5.43 -9.62 1.89
CA ILE A 54 5.06 -8.35 1.25
C ILE A 54 4.96 -7.25 2.31
N TYR A 55 5.35 -6.03 1.93
CA TYR A 55 5.08 -4.83 2.72
C TYR A 55 3.83 -4.15 2.14
N GLU A 56 2.77 -4.09 2.92
CA GLU A 56 1.45 -3.64 2.46
C GLU A 56 0.79 -2.65 3.42
N ARG A 57 -0.34 -2.08 2.99
CA ARG A 57 -1.14 -1.08 3.72
C ARG A 57 -2.55 -1.62 3.96
N TRP A 58 -3.08 -1.30 5.14
CA TRP A 58 -4.39 -1.72 5.65
C TRP A 58 -5.15 -0.55 6.28
#